data_AF-A0A926ADL1-F1
#
_entry.id   AF-A0A926ADL1-F1
#
_cell.length_a   1.000
_cell.length_b   1.000
_cell.length_c   1.000
_cell.angle_alpha   90.00
_cell.angle_beta   90.00
_cell.angle_gamma   90.00
#
_symmetry.space_group_name_H-M   'P 1'
#
loop_
_entity.id
_entity.type
_entity.pdbx_description
1 polymer ?
#
loop_
_entity_poly.entity_id
_entity_poly.type
_entity_poly.pdbx_seq_one_letter_code
_entity_poly.pdbx_strand_id
1 'polypeptide(L)'
;RDTTIRRLPVMLCGMRLLQLSSQADEVTAEDFVSFTLDAPARVWVAYAGSATRIPEWLRTFTPEEADIDLADEWWGGKVQKLYSREYPAGRVVLGGNRAFGALGRCDPQYLVLIEG
;
A
#
# COMPACT_ATOMS: atom_id res chain seq x y z
N ARG A 1 -2.16 -19.20 -4.28
CA ARG A 1 -1.50 -18.33 -3.28
C ARG A 1 -2.63 -17.72 -2.49
N ASP A 2 -2.71 -18.05 -1.22
CA ASP A 2 -3.73 -17.49 -0.33
C ASP A 2 -3.01 -16.61 0.68
N THR A 3 -3.09 -15.31 0.46
CA THR A 3 -2.50 -14.32 1.36
C THR A 3 -3.66 -13.71 2.14
N THR A 4 -3.59 -13.84 3.46
CA THR A 4 -4.64 -13.40 4.39
C THR A 4 -4.14 -12.23 5.23
N ILE A 5 -5.07 -11.33 5.59
CA ILE A 5 -4.79 -10.30 6.59
C ILE A 5 -4.97 -10.93 7.96
N ARG A 6 -3.88 -11.04 8.71
CA ARG A 6 -3.85 -11.63 10.05
C ARG A 6 -4.14 -10.60 11.15
N ARG A 7 -3.71 -9.35 10.95
CA ARG A 7 -3.98 -8.24 11.88
C ARG A 7 -4.25 -6.97 11.09
N LEU A 8 -5.41 -6.37 11.36
CA LEU A 8 -5.82 -5.08 10.82
C LEU A 8 -6.05 -4.11 11.99
N PRO A 9 -5.33 -2.99 12.08
CA PRO A 9 -5.62 -1.94 13.06
C PRO A 9 -7.08 -1.48 12.96
N VAL A 10 -7.74 -1.29 14.11
CA VAL A 10 -9.17 -0.93 14.15
C VAL A 10 -9.48 0.38 13.42
N MET A 11 -8.53 1.31 13.37
CA MET A 11 -8.68 2.57 12.63
C MET A 11 -8.87 2.37 11.12
N LEU A 12 -8.49 1.20 10.58
CA LEU A 12 -8.66 0.85 9.17
C LEU A 12 -9.94 0.05 8.89
N CYS A 13 -10.67 -0.35 9.94
CA CYS A 13 -11.90 -1.12 9.78
C CYS A 13 -12.98 -0.26 9.09
N GLY A 14 -13.66 -0.86 8.11
CA GLY A 14 -14.74 -0.19 7.37
C GLY A 14 -14.27 0.71 6.22
N MET A 15 -12.96 0.92 6.06
CA MET A 15 -12.40 1.61 4.91
C MET A 15 -12.56 0.78 3.63
N ARG A 16 -12.60 1.47 2.48
CA ARG A 16 -12.57 0.80 1.17
C ARG A 16 -11.16 0.30 0.90
N LEU A 17 -11.02 -0.99 0.61
CA LEU A 17 -9.75 -1.63 0.26
C LEU A 17 -9.65 -1.80 -1.25
N LEU A 18 -8.62 -1.23 -1.87
CA LEU A 18 -8.19 -1.64 -3.21
C LEU A 18 -7.08 -2.68 -3.07
N GLN A 19 -7.43 -3.93 -3.37
CA GLN A 19 -6.50 -5.03 -3.44
C GLN A 19 -6.02 -5.19 -4.88
N LEU A 20 -4.72 -4.99 -5.09
CA LEU A 20 -4.09 -5.12 -6.39
C LEU A 20 -3.73 -6.59 -6.69
N SER A 21 -3.57 -6.91 -7.98
CA SER A 21 -3.10 -8.24 -8.37
C SER A 21 -1.70 -8.51 -7.80
N SER A 22 -1.53 -9.70 -7.22
CA SER A 22 -0.22 -10.18 -6.77
C SER A 22 0.78 -10.39 -7.90
N GLN A 23 0.33 -10.44 -9.16
CA GLN A 23 1.19 -10.52 -10.35
C GLN A 23 1.81 -9.16 -10.74
N ALA A 24 1.38 -8.07 -10.09
CA ALA A 24 1.88 -6.73 -10.37
C ALA A 24 2.93 -6.25 -9.34
N ASP A 25 3.45 -7.15 -8.52
CA ASP A 25 4.46 -6.85 -7.49
C ASP A 25 5.79 -6.37 -8.08
N GLU A 26 6.09 -6.69 -9.34
CA GLU A 26 7.30 -6.27 -10.05
C GLU A 26 7.12 -4.99 -10.89
N VAL A 27 5.96 -4.32 -10.83
CA VAL A 27 5.72 -3.11 -11.63
C VAL A 27 6.61 -1.95 -11.18
N THR A 28 7.30 -1.34 -12.14
CA THR A 28 8.23 -0.21 -11.95
C THR A 28 7.73 1.13 -12.48
N ALA A 29 6.52 1.18 -13.06
CA ALA A 29 5.94 2.39 -13.64
C ALA A 29 5.74 3.49 -12.59
N GLU A 30 5.97 4.76 -12.96
CA GLU A 30 5.69 5.91 -12.10
C GLU A 30 4.18 6.14 -11.90
N ASP A 31 3.39 5.84 -12.93
CA ASP A 31 1.94 5.85 -12.91
C ASP A 31 1.44 4.41 -13.08
N PHE A 32 0.82 3.85 -12.04
CA PHE A 32 0.33 2.46 -12.07
C PHE A 32 -1.13 2.34 -11.63
N VAL A 33 -1.45 2.76 -10.41
CA VAL A 33 -2.81 2.72 -9.89
C VAL A 33 -3.41 4.10 -10.01
N SER A 34 -4.61 4.20 -10.57
CA SER A 34 -5.35 5.46 -10.56
C SER A 34 -6.82 5.24 -10.25
N PHE A 35 -7.38 6.16 -9.47
CA PHE A 35 -8.79 6.18 -9.10
C PHE A 35 -9.22 7.64 -8.89
N THR A 36 -10.53 7.86 -8.75
CA THR A 36 -11.10 9.17 -8.51
C THR A 36 -11.75 9.19 -7.14
N LEU A 37 -11.51 10.26 -6.39
CA LEU A 37 -12.16 10.58 -5.14
C LEU A 37 -13.27 11.60 -5.39
N ASP A 38 -14.49 11.30 -4.95
CA ASP A 38 -15.64 12.21 -5.09
C ASP A 38 -15.64 13.35 -4.06
N ALA A 39 -14.89 13.19 -2.97
CA ALA A 39 -14.71 14.17 -1.90
C ALA A 39 -13.24 14.13 -1.41
N PRO A 40 -12.76 15.16 -0.69
CA PRO A 40 -11.47 15.08 -0.01
C PRO A 40 -11.43 13.88 0.93
N ALA A 41 -10.37 13.08 0.85
CA ALA A 41 -10.21 11.89 1.66
C ALA A 41 -8.73 11.61 1.91
N ARG A 42 -8.47 10.94 3.03
CA ARG A 42 -7.15 10.37 3.30
C ARG A 42 -7.01 9.05 2.56
N VAL A 43 -5.83 8.84 1.97
CA VAL A 43 -5.44 7.60 1.31
C VAL A 43 -4.29 6.98 2.10
N TRP A 44 -4.44 5.71 2.44
CA TRP A 44 -3.41 4.93 3.11
C TRP A 44 -2.82 3.91 2.14
N VAL A 45 -1.51 3.72 2.25
CA VAL A 45 -0.75 2.70 1.55
C VAL A 45 -0.08 1.83 2.59
N ALA A 46 -0.41 0.54 2.57
CA ALA A 46 0.32 -0.46 3.34
C ALA A 46 1.39 -1.05 2.42
N TYR A 47 2.66 -0.79 2.71
CA TYR A 47 3.81 -1.13 1.86
C TYR A 47 4.80 -2.04 2.59
N ALA A 48 5.50 -2.90 1.85
CA ALA A 48 6.34 -3.97 2.40
C ALA A 48 7.37 -3.45 3.41
N GLY A 49 7.22 -3.83 4.68
CA GLY A 49 8.13 -3.44 5.76
C GLY A 49 9.52 -4.07 5.67
N SER A 50 9.70 -5.07 4.81
CA SER A 50 10.99 -5.66 4.48
C SER A 50 11.77 -4.90 3.39
N ALA A 51 11.20 -3.83 2.82
CA ALA A 51 11.90 -3.01 1.85
C ALA A 51 13.04 -2.24 2.53
N THR A 52 14.21 -2.23 1.91
CA THR A 52 15.36 -1.45 2.36
C THR A 52 15.15 0.04 2.10
N ARG A 53 14.50 0.38 0.99
CA ARG A 53 14.06 1.74 0.66
C ARG A 53 12.69 1.69 -0.02
N ILE A 54 11.84 2.65 0.31
CA ILE A 54 10.54 2.84 -0.32
C ILE A 54 10.66 3.60 -1.65
N PRO A 55 9.71 3.39 -2.60
CA PRO A 55 9.63 4.16 -3.84
C PRO A 55 9.53 5.66 -3.58
N GLU A 56 10.02 6.48 -4.50
CA GLU A 56 10.03 7.93 -4.32
C GLU A 56 8.63 8.53 -4.21
N TRP A 57 7.66 8.00 -4.96
CA TRP A 57 6.27 8.43 -4.88
C TRP A 57 5.70 8.29 -3.47
N LEU A 58 6.08 7.23 -2.73
CA LEU A 58 5.63 6.95 -1.38
C LEU A 58 6.33 7.82 -0.32
N ARG A 59 7.50 8.39 -0.62
CA ARG A 59 8.22 9.29 0.33
C ARG A 59 7.45 10.57 0.64
N THR A 60 6.47 10.92 -0.19
CA THR A 60 5.58 12.07 0.03
C THR A 60 4.46 11.80 1.04
N PHE A 61 4.31 10.53 1.48
CA PHE A 61 3.32 10.13 2.46
C PHE A 61 3.92 10.20 3.88
N THR A 62 3.05 10.48 4.85
CA THR A 62 3.38 10.46 6.27
C THR A 62 3.44 9.01 6.75
N PRO A 63 4.55 8.53 7.35
CA PRO A 63 4.59 7.22 7.99
C PRO A 63 3.69 7.20 9.23
N GLU A 64 2.95 6.12 9.43
CA GLU A 64 2.05 5.93 10.57
C GLU A 64 2.64 4.97 11.60
N GLU A 65 2.27 5.11 12.87
CA GLU A 65 2.65 4.21 13.96
C GLU A 65 1.75 2.95 14.00
N ALA A 66 1.42 2.41 12.84
CA ALA A 66 0.59 1.22 12.70
C ALA A 66 1.00 0.38 11.50
N ASP A 67 0.77 -0.92 11.60
CA ASP A 67 1.13 -1.90 10.59
C ASP A 67 -0.03 -2.87 10.34
N ILE A 68 -0.06 -3.44 9.13
CA ILE A 68 -0.91 -4.59 8.78
C ILE A 68 -0.04 -5.84 8.75
N ASP A 69 -0.48 -6.90 9.42
CA ASP A 69 0.20 -8.19 9.37
C ASP A 69 -0.50 -9.08 8.33
N LEU A 70 0.27 -9.60 7.40
CA LEU A 70 -0.15 -10.57 6.39
C LEU A 70 0.40 -11.94 6.72
N ALA A 71 -0.33 -12.98 6.33
CA ALA A 71 0.12 -14.37 6.41
C ALA A 71 -0.13 -15.08 5.08
N ASP A 72 0.86 -15.84 4.63
CA ASP A 72 0.77 -16.74 3.48
C ASP A 72 1.48 -18.05 3.84
N GLU A 73 0.90 -19.16 3.41
CA GLU A 73 1.42 -20.50 3.71
C GLU A 73 2.85 -20.72 3.19
N TRP A 74 3.25 -20.03 2.13
CA TRP A 74 4.53 -20.27 1.46
C TRP A 74 5.71 -19.49 2.07
N TRP A 75 5.50 -18.23 2.41
CA TRP A 75 6.56 -17.33 2.89
C TRP A 75 6.36 -16.83 4.33
N GLY A 76 5.32 -17.30 5.02
CA GLY A 76 5.06 -17.02 6.42
C GLY A 76 4.42 -15.66 6.65
N GLY A 77 4.80 -15.00 7.75
CA GLY A 77 4.28 -13.68 8.11
C GLY A 77 5.03 -12.54 7.42
N LYS A 78 4.30 -11.53 6.96
CA LYS A 78 4.88 -10.26 6.46
C LYS A 78 4.20 -9.08 7.15
N VAL A 79 4.97 -8.03 7.35
CA VAL A 79 4.48 -6.77 7.90
C VAL A 79 4.42 -5.75 6.76
N GLN A 80 3.29 -5.07 6.64
CA GLN A 80 3.10 -3.92 5.77
C GLN A 80 3.08 -2.65 6.64
N LYS A 81 4.09 -1.79 6.45
CA LYS A 81 4.18 -0.48 7.09
C LYS A 81 3.14 0.44 6.49
N LEU A 82 2.42 1.18 7.32
CA LEU A 82 1.35 2.06 6.87
C LEU A 82 1.89 3.48 6.63
N TYR A 83 1.43 4.08 5.54
CA TYR A 83 1.72 5.45 5.15
C TYR A 83 0.42 6.12 4.75
N SER A 84 0.23 7.41 5.06
CA SER A 84 -0.98 8.14 4.73
C SER A 84 -0.71 9.47 4.04
N ARG A 85 -1.67 9.93 3.25
CA ARG A 85 -1.66 11.26 2.65
C ARG A 85 -3.07 11.75 2.41
N GLU A 86 -3.30 13.03 2.70
CA GLU A 86 -4.55 13.72 2.36
C GLU A 86 -4.59 14.07 0.87
N TYR A 87 -5.71 13.80 0.24
CA TYR A 87 -5.98 14.18 -1.14
C TYR A 87 -7.26 15.03 -1.22
N PRO A 88 -7.28 16.10 -2.04
CA PRO A 88 -8.54 16.73 -2.42
C PRO A 88 -9.36 15.77 -3.30
N ALA A 89 -10.64 16.10 -3.50
CA ALA A 89 -11.46 15.43 -4.51
C ALA A 89 -10.77 15.51 -5.88
N GLY A 90 -10.86 14.43 -6.67
CA GLY A 90 -10.25 14.33 -7.99
C GLY A 90 -9.42 13.06 -8.18
N ARG A 91 -8.58 13.09 -9.21
CA ARG A 91 -7.78 11.93 -9.64
C ARG A 91 -6.56 11.74 -8.73
N VAL A 92 -6.44 10.53 -8.17
CA VAL A 92 -5.25 10.06 -7.46
C VAL A 92 -4.48 9.11 -8.36
N VAL A 93 -3.16 9.23 -8.38
CA VAL A 93 -2.25 8.33 -9.10
C VAL A 93 -1.15 7.89 -8.14
N LEU A 94 -0.92 6.57 -8.08
CA LEU A 94 0.12 5.93 -7.29
C LEU A 94 1.04 5.13 -8.22
N GLY A 95 2.32 5.09 -7.87
CA GLY A 95 3.31 4.37 -8.65
C GLY A 95 3.35 2.87 -8.37
N GLY A 96 4.18 2.18 -9.16
CA GLY A 96 4.43 0.76 -9.02
C GLY A 96 5.12 0.40 -7.70
N ASN A 97 4.96 -0.85 -7.30
CA ASN A 97 5.55 -1.40 -6.09
C ASN A 97 7.08 -1.33 -6.10
N ARG A 98 7.69 -1.51 -7.27
CA ARG A 98 9.14 -1.43 -7.48
C ARG A 98 9.52 -0.21 -8.32
N ALA A 99 8.70 0.83 -8.27
CA ALA A 99 9.01 2.09 -8.95
C ALA A 99 10.33 2.68 -8.45
N PHE A 100 10.82 3.70 -9.18
CA PHE A 100 12.08 4.35 -8.89
C PHE A 100 12.25 4.68 -7.39
N GLY A 101 13.45 4.43 -6.87
CA GLY A 101 13.78 4.59 -5.45
C GLY A 101 13.55 3.36 -4.57
N ALA A 102 12.70 2.40 -4.98
CA ALA A 102 12.47 1.16 -4.24
C ALA A 102 13.73 0.27 -4.22
N LEU A 103 14.04 -0.34 -3.08
CA LEU A 103 15.16 -1.28 -2.93
C LEU A 103 14.83 -2.39 -1.92
N GLY A 104 15.33 -3.60 -2.16
CA GLY A 104 15.20 -4.74 -1.26
C GLY A 104 13.95 -5.59 -1.55
N ARG A 105 13.43 -6.24 -0.50
CA ARG A 105 12.24 -7.11 -0.59
C ARG A 105 10.98 -6.28 -0.47
N CYS A 106 10.44 -5.91 -1.63
CA CYS A 106 9.22 -5.11 -1.77
C CYS A 106 7.95 -5.99 -1.86
N ASP A 107 8.08 -7.30 -1.61
CA ASP A 107 6.96 -8.24 -1.58
C ASP A 107 6.32 -8.34 -0.17
N PRO A 108 5.00 -8.61 -0.10
CA PRO A 108 4.04 -8.68 -1.22
C PRO A 108 3.64 -7.28 -1.72
N GLN A 109 2.88 -7.26 -2.83
CA GLN A 109 2.25 -6.08 -3.40
C GLN A 109 1.57 -5.21 -2.33
N TYR A 110 1.67 -3.89 -2.49
CA TYR A 110 1.07 -2.93 -1.56
C TYR A 110 -0.47 -2.94 -1.61
N LEU A 111 -1.09 -2.56 -0.50
CA LEU A 111 -2.53 -2.38 -0.38
C LEU A 111 -2.86 -0.89 -0.30
N VAL A 112 -4.01 -0.49 -0.84
CA VAL A 112 -4.50 0.88 -0.72
C VAL A 112 -5.82 0.88 0.05
N LEU A 113 -5.92 1.70 1.09
CA LEU A 113 -7.15 1.91 1.84
C LEU A 113 -7.59 3.38 1.70
N ILE A 114 -8.90 3.60 1.66
CA ILE A 114 -9.48 4.93 1.49
C ILE A 114 -10.61 5.12 2.52
N GLU A 115 -10.63 6.30 3.14
CA GLU A 115 -11.67 6.69 4.09
C GLU A 115 -13.02 6.82 3.36
N GLY A 116 -14.07 6.40 4.05
CA GLY A 116 -15.42 6.24 3.51
C GLY A 116 -16.13 7.53 3.20
#